data_AF-A0A444YPN7-F1
#
_entry.id   AF-A0A444YPN7-F1
#
_cell.length_a   1.000
_cell.length_b   1.000
_cell.length_c   1.000
_cell.angle_alpha   90.00
_cell.angle_beta   90.00
_cell.angle_gamma   90.00
#
_symmetry.space_group_name_H-M   'P 1'
#
loop_
_entity.id
_entity.type
_entity.pdbx_description
1 polymer ?
#
loop_
_entity_poly.entity_id
_entity_poly.type
_entity_poly.pdbx_seq_one_letter_code
_entity_poly.pdbx_strand_id
1 'polypeptide(L)'
;MAYHAKEEGRMKSTIIQKYRRLRKLRTEQQFHFRKRWLEKQKVSDIIKVTWRKEVAGSSMFKLAFKLRQCHHKLVEWQKSSKTNSQIQIAKIQSQLEEERAKGDVADGVTIQNLKAMLKEAVEAEEKF
;
A
#
# COMPACT_ATOMS: atom_id res chain seq x y z
N MET A 1 -1.66 30.09 23.60
CA MET A 1 -2.10 29.39 22.37
C MET A 1 -0.96 28.93 21.43
N ALA A 2 0.27 29.43 21.56
CA ALA A 2 1.39 29.06 20.66
C ALA A 2 1.94 27.62 20.82
N TYR A 3 1.71 26.96 21.96
CA TYR A 3 2.22 25.61 22.24
C TYR A 3 1.51 24.49 21.44
N HIS A 4 0.18 24.59 21.27
CA HIS A 4 -0.59 23.58 20.52
C HIS A 4 -0.28 23.57 19.02
N ALA A 5 0.00 24.72 18.41
CA ALA A 5 0.40 24.81 17.01
C ALA A 5 1.79 24.20 16.74
N LYS A 6 2.71 24.33 17.71
CA LYS A 6 4.07 23.75 17.65
C LYS A 6 4.04 22.23 17.78
N GLU A 7 3.20 21.70 18.66
CA GLU A 7 2.95 20.25 18.85
C GLU A 7 2.29 19.63 17.61
N GLU A 8 1.27 20.28 17.02
CA GLU A 8 0.66 19.82 15.76
C GLU A 8 1.67 19.78 14.61
N GLY A 9 2.52 20.81 14.47
CA GLY A 9 3.57 20.85 13.45
C GLY A 9 4.61 19.75 13.62
N ARG A 10 4.98 19.45 14.87
CA ARG A 10 5.91 18.36 15.21
C ARG A 10 5.29 17.00 14.90
N MET A 11 4.03 16.78 15.27
CA MET A 11 3.31 15.53 15.04
C MET A 11 3.07 15.28 13.53
N LYS A 12 2.74 16.31 12.74
CA LYS A 12 2.64 16.24 11.27
C LYS A 12 3.99 15.86 10.62
N SER A 13 5.10 16.43 11.11
CA SER A 13 6.46 16.10 10.66
C SER A 13 6.84 14.65 10.94
N THR A 14 6.54 14.14 12.16
CA THR A 14 6.81 12.76 12.54
C THR A 14 5.99 11.77 11.71
N ILE A 15 4.72 12.09 11.44
CA ILE A 15 3.83 11.27 10.62
C ILE A 15 4.35 11.19 9.17
N ILE A 16 4.71 12.31 8.55
CA ILE A 16 5.25 12.35 7.18
C ILE A 16 6.61 11.62 7.08
N GLN A 17 7.49 11.80 8.08
CA GLN A 17 8.76 11.07 8.15
C GLN A 17 8.55 9.56 8.34
N LYS A 18 7.60 9.14 9.20
CA LYS A 18 7.21 7.74 9.36
C LYS A 18 6.72 7.16 8.03
N TYR A 19 5.87 7.89 7.29
CA TYR A 19 5.38 7.46 5.97
C TYR A 19 6.50 7.29 4.93
N ARG A 20 7.48 8.21 4.88
CA ARG A 20 8.65 8.04 3.99
C ARG A 20 9.47 6.80 4.36
N ARG A 21 9.64 6.53 5.66
CA ARG A 21 10.38 5.37 6.18
C ARG A 21 9.65 4.06 5.85
N LEU A 22 8.34 4.00 6.06
CA LEU A 22 7.50 2.83 5.75
C LEU A 22 7.47 2.53 4.26
N ARG A 23 7.40 3.57 3.41
CA ARG A 23 7.47 3.40 1.96
C ARG A 23 8.81 2.82 1.51
N LYS A 24 9.90 3.17 2.20
CA LYS A 24 11.26 2.66 1.96
C LYS A 24 11.44 1.21 2.46
N LEU A 25 10.93 0.88 3.65
CA LEU A 25 10.87 -0.49 4.17
C LEU A 25 10.10 -1.43 3.23
N ARG A 26 8.99 -0.96 2.64
CA ARG A 26 8.21 -1.75 1.66
C ARG A 26 8.95 -2.02 0.36
N THR A 27 9.84 -1.12 -0.08
CA THR A 27 10.72 -1.38 -1.24
C THR A 27 11.87 -2.33 -0.92
N GLU A 28 12.23 -2.49 0.35
CA GLU A 28 13.32 -3.35 0.83
C GLU A 28 12.84 -4.72 1.34
N GLN A 29 11.54 -4.90 1.61
CA GLN A 29 11.01 -6.20 2.01
C GLN A 29 11.09 -7.22 0.86
N GLN A 30 11.64 -8.39 1.20
CA GLN A 30 11.67 -9.56 0.31
C GLN A 30 10.26 -9.91 -0.16
N PHE A 31 10.13 -10.37 -1.40
CA PHE A 31 8.85 -10.81 -1.94
C PHE A 31 8.23 -11.88 -1.05
N HIS A 32 6.98 -11.66 -0.64
CA HIS A 32 6.21 -12.61 0.13
C HIS A 32 4.86 -12.83 -0.54
N PHE A 33 4.56 -14.08 -0.90
CA PHE A 33 3.28 -14.43 -1.50
C PHE A 33 2.19 -14.35 -0.43
N ARG A 34 1.18 -13.50 -0.65
CA ARG A 34 0.11 -13.26 0.33
C ARG A 34 -1.08 -14.18 0.04
N LYS A 35 -1.66 -14.82 1.06
CA LYS A 35 -2.83 -15.72 0.91
C LYS A 35 -4.01 -15.08 0.16
N ARG A 36 -4.29 -13.79 0.42
CA ARG A 36 -5.34 -12.99 -0.24
C ARG A 36 -5.20 -12.90 -1.77
N TRP A 37 -4.01 -13.18 -2.30
CA TRP A 37 -3.78 -13.17 -3.75
C TRP A 37 -4.43 -14.36 -4.44
N LEU A 38 -4.70 -15.45 -3.72
CA LEU A 38 -5.40 -16.62 -4.27
C LEU A 38 -6.84 -16.28 -4.69
N GLU A 39 -7.47 -15.30 -4.01
CA GLU A 39 -8.82 -14.82 -4.32
C GLU A 39 -8.85 -13.84 -5.50
N LYS A 40 -7.69 -13.35 -5.96
CA LYS A 40 -7.60 -12.40 -7.06
C LYS A 40 -7.46 -13.16 -8.37
N GLN A 41 -8.50 -13.13 -9.19
CA GLN A 41 -8.51 -13.76 -10.51
C GLN A 41 -7.27 -13.35 -11.34
N LYS A 42 -6.91 -12.07 -11.30
CA LYS A 42 -5.73 -11.53 -12.00
C LYS A 42 -4.41 -12.20 -11.61
N VAL A 43 -4.24 -12.63 -10.36
CA VAL A 43 -3.06 -13.39 -9.91
C VAL A 43 -3.07 -14.79 -10.49
N SER A 44 -4.23 -15.46 -10.46
CA SER A 44 -4.41 -16.79 -11.07
C SER A 44 -4.07 -16.75 -12.56
N ASP A 45 -4.54 -15.72 -13.26
CA ASP A 45 -4.30 -15.54 -14.70
C ASP A 45 -2.81 -15.29 -14.98
N ILE A 46 -2.15 -14.44 -14.18
CA ILE A 46 -0.69 -14.21 -14.29
C ILE A 46 0.06 -15.53 -14.15
N ILE A 47 -0.25 -16.34 -13.13
CA ILE A 47 0.42 -17.62 -12.91
C ILE A 47 0.16 -18.56 -14.09
N LYS A 48 -1.10 -18.72 -14.53
CA LYS A 48 -1.46 -19.61 -15.65
C LYS A 48 -0.75 -19.21 -16.95
N VAL A 49 -0.79 -17.93 -17.32
CA VAL A 49 -0.15 -17.42 -18.54
C VAL A 49 1.35 -17.67 -18.48
N THR A 50 1.97 -17.35 -17.35
CA THR A 50 3.42 -17.48 -17.20
C THR A 50 3.87 -18.95 -17.16
N TRP A 51 3.06 -19.82 -16.55
CA TRP A 51 3.33 -21.25 -16.45
C TRP A 51 3.16 -21.99 -17.78
N ARG A 52 2.21 -21.55 -18.62
CA ARG A 52 1.96 -22.14 -19.95
C ARG A 52 2.99 -21.75 -21.00
N LYS A 53 3.82 -20.73 -20.77
CA LYS A 53 4.88 -20.37 -21.71
C LYS A 53 5.82 -21.56 -21.92
N GLU A 54 6.01 -21.93 -23.18
CA GLU A 54 7.01 -22.90 -23.57
C GLU A 54 8.39 -22.26 -23.51
N VAL A 55 9.34 -23.02 -22.95
CA VAL A 55 10.71 -22.58 -22.73
C VAL A 55 11.62 -23.74 -23.11
N ALA A 56 12.60 -23.48 -23.96
CA ALA A 56 13.61 -24.46 -24.34
C ALA A 56 14.63 -24.65 -23.20
N GLY A 57 15.25 -25.83 -23.11
CA GLY A 57 16.28 -26.14 -22.13
C GLY A 57 15.99 -27.42 -21.33
N SER A 58 16.79 -27.67 -20.30
CA SER A 58 16.61 -28.81 -19.39
C SER A 58 15.36 -28.63 -18.52
N SER A 59 14.81 -29.73 -18.01
CA SER A 59 13.62 -29.69 -17.13
C SER A 59 13.80 -28.78 -15.91
N MET A 60 14.98 -28.82 -15.28
CA MET A 60 15.32 -27.93 -14.17
C MET A 60 15.37 -26.46 -14.59
N PHE A 61 15.96 -26.17 -15.74
CA PHE A 61 15.99 -24.80 -16.28
C PHE A 61 14.57 -24.28 -16.54
N LYS A 62 13.72 -25.10 -17.18
CA LYS A 62 12.31 -24.75 -17.44
C LYS A 62 11.56 -24.42 -16.15
N LEU A 63 11.72 -25.23 -15.11
CA LEU A 63 11.08 -25.00 -13.81
C LEU A 63 11.58 -23.70 -13.17
N ALA A 64 12.90 -23.54 -13.03
CA ALA A 64 13.50 -22.36 -12.41
C ALA A 64 13.13 -21.07 -13.15
N PHE A 65 13.13 -21.12 -14.50
CA PHE A 65 12.73 -19.99 -15.33
C PHE A 65 11.26 -19.63 -15.12
N LYS A 66 10.35 -20.61 -15.16
CA LYS A 66 8.91 -20.37 -14.94
C LYS A 66 8.63 -19.77 -13.57
N LEU A 67 9.26 -20.29 -12.51
CA LEU A 67 9.14 -19.74 -11.17
C LEU A 67 9.64 -18.29 -11.09
N ARG A 68 10.81 -18.01 -11.68
CA ARG A 68 11.38 -16.66 -11.73
C ARG A 68 10.48 -15.68 -12.48
N GLN A 69 9.89 -16.11 -13.60
CA GLN A 69 8.96 -15.29 -14.37
C GLN A 69 7.66 -15.01 -13.61
N CYS A 70 7.09 -16.04 -12.97
CA CYS A 70 5.91 -15.87 -12.10
C CYS A 70 6.20 -14.85 -11.00
N HIS A 71 7.32 -15.01 -10.29
CA HIS A 71 7.75 -14.08 -9.25
C HIS A 71 7.85 -12.64 -9.78
N HIS A 72 8.54 -12.44 -10.92
CA HIS A 72 8.72 -11.11 -11.51
C HIS A 72 7.38 -10.46 -11.87
N LYS A 73 6.49 -11.21 -12.54
CA LYS A 73 5.16 -10.72 -12.93
C LYS A 73 4.26 -10.43 -11.74
N LEU A 74 4.36 -11.22 -10.67
CA LEU A 74 3.61 -10.98 -9.45
C LEU A 74 4.10 -9.74 -8.71
N VAL A 75 5.42 -9.50 -8.66
CA VAL A 75 5.99 -8.25 -8.12
C VAL A 75 5.53 -7.04 -8.94
N GLU A 76 5.56 -7.14 -10.27
CA GLU A 76 5.09 -6.09 -11.18
C GLU A 76 3.60 -5.79 -10.98
N TRP A 77 2.78 -6.84 -10.86
CA TRP A 77 1.37 -6.71 -10.53
C TRP A 77 1.15 -6.10 -9.15
N GLN A 78 1.91 -6.51 -8.12
CA GLN A 78 1.79 -5.94 -6.78
C GLN A 78 2.10 -4.44 -6.77
N LYS A 79 3.13 -4.01 -7.52
CA LYS A 79 3.50 -2.59 -7.63
C LYS A 79 2.41 -1.75 -8.32
N SER A 80 1.75 -2.32 -9.33
CA SER A 80 0.70 -1.64 -10.10
C SER A 80 -0.69 -1.75 -9.46
N SER A 81 -0.92 -2.80 -8.69
CA SER A 81 -2.13 -3.02 -7.90
C SER A 81 -2.08 -2.12 -6.67
N LYS A 82 -2.60 -0.89 -6.79
CA LYS A 82 -2.98 -0.09 -5.62
C LYS A 82 -3.81 -0.98 -4.70
N THR A 83 -3.29 -1.32 -3.53
CA THR A 83 -4.04 -2.13 -2.56
C THR A 83 -5.32 -1.37 -2.19
N ASN A 84 -6.42 -2.07 -1.94
CA ASN A 84 -7.67 -1.43 -1.50
C ASN A 84 -7.42 -0.50 -0.30
N SER A 85 -6.50 -0.88 0.59
CA SER A 85 -6.02 -0.07 1.70
C SER A 85 -5.37 1.25 1.26
N GLN A 86 -4.54 1.27 0.22
CA GLN A 86 -3.95 2.51 -0.31
C GLN A 86 -4.99 3.41 -0.98
N ILE A 87 -5.99 2.83 -1.65
CA ILE A 87 -7.11 3.59 -2.21
C ILE A 87 -7.93 4.22 -1.08
N GLN A 88 -8.19 3.46 -0.02
CA GLN A 88 -8.93 3.93 1.16
C GLN A 88 -8.15 5.02 1.92
N ILE A 89 -6.83 4.85 2.09
CA ILE A 89 -5.95 5.87 2.67
C ILE A 89 -5.95 7.15 1.82
N ALA A 90 -5.81 7.02 0.50
CA ALA A 90 -5.85 8.18 -0.40
C ALA A 90 -7.22 8.90 -0.37
N LYS A 91 -8.31 8.14 -0.27
CA LYS A 91 -9.66 8.70 -0.12
C LYS A 91 -9.81 9.47 1.19
N ILE A 92 -9.42 8.88 2.32
CA ILE A 92 -9.49 9.53 3.63
C ILE A 92 -8.60 10.78 3.65
N GLN A 93 -7.43 10.74 3.00
CA GLN A 93 -6.56 11.92 2.85
C GLN A 93 -7.21 13.04 2.03
N SER A 94 -7.87 12.72 0.91
CA SER A 94 -8.62 13.71 0.11
C SER A 94 -9.71 14.38 0.93
N GLN A 95 -10.52 13.58 1.63
CA GLN A 95 -11.61 14.10 2.48
C GLN A 95 -11.07 14.99 3.61
N LEU A 96 -9.90 14.67 4.16
CA LEU A 96 -9.28 15.45 5.22
C LEU A 96 -8.75 16.80 4.71
N GLU A 97 -8.20 16.85 3.50
CA GLU A 97 -7.79 18.11 2.86
C GLU A 97 -9.00 18.96 2.43
N GLU A 98 -10.08 18.32 1.94
CA GLU A 98 -11.35 18.99 1.62
C GLU A 98 -12.00 19.62 2.86
N GLU A 99 -12.07 18.89 3.99
CA GLU A 99 -12.60 19.44 5.25
C GLU A 99 -11.73 20.56 5.82
N ARG A 100 -10.41 20.50 5.64
CA ARG A 100 -9.50 21.59 6.05
C ARG A 100 -9.62 22.83 5.16
N ALA A 101 -9.90 22.66 3.87
CA ALA A 101 -10.07 23.76 2.94
C ALA A 101 -11.31 24.63 3.25
N LYS A 102 -12.25 24.13 4.07
CA LYS A 102 -13.44 24.87 4.53
C LYS A 102 -13.15 25.97 5.56
N GLY A 103 -11.91 26.08 6.06
CA GLY A 103 -11.50 27.17 6.96
C GLY A 103 -12.31 27.21 8.25
N ASP A 104 -12.92 28.36 8.56
CA ASP A 104 -13.69 28.58 9.80
C ASP A 104 -15.02 27.78 9.87
N VAL A 105 -15.45 27.17 8.76
CA VAL A 105 -16.63 26.28 8.70
C VAL A 105 -16.24 24.80 8.87
N ALA A 106 -14.94 24.51 9.05
CA ALA A 106 -14.47 23.15 9.19
C ALA A 106 -14.94 22.53 10.51
N ASP A 107 -15.59 21.37 10.41
CA ASP A 107 -15.99 20.62 11.60
C ASP A 107 -14.77 19.92 12.22
N GLY A 108 -14.32 20.47 13.35
CA GLY A 108 -13.20 19.93 14.12
C GLY A 108 -13.41 18.47 14.56
N VAL A 109 -14.66 18.05 14.80
CA VAL A 109 -15.00 16.67 15.16
C VAL A 109 -14.81 15.74 13.96
N THR A 110 -15.30 16.14 12.79
CA THR A 110 -15.10 15.41 11.53
C THR A 110 -13.61 15.28 11.18
N ILE A 111 -12.81 16.32 11.36
CA ILE A 111 -11.35 16.26 11.13
C ILE A 111 -10.68 15.27 12.09
N GLN A 112 -11.07 15.25 13.38
CA GLN A 112 -10.52 14.29 14.34
C GLN A 112 -10.91 12.84 14.00
N ASN A 113 -12.16 12.61 13.59
CA ASN A 113 -12.63 11.30 13.14
C ASN A 113 -11.89 10.81 11.90
N LEU A 114 -11.70 11.68 10.89
CA LEU A 114 -10.93 11.35 9.69
C LEU A 114 -9.47 11.05 10.01
N LYS A 115 -8.84 11.76 10.96
CA LYS A 115 -7.49 11.45 11.46
C LYS A 115 -7.44 10.08 12.14
N ALA A 116 -8.45 9.72 12.94
CA ALA A 116 -8.53 8.42 13.62
C ALA A 116 -8.73 7.27 12.62
N MET A 117 -9.65 7.43 11.67
CA MET A 117 -9.88 6.46 10.59
C MET A 117 -8.65 6.28 9.71
N LEU A 118 -7.90 7.36 9.44
CA LEU A 118 -6.64 7.29 8.69
C LEU A 118 -5.59 6.48 9.46
N LYS A 119 -5.46 6.73 10.77
CA LYS A 119 -4.53 5.99 11.63
C LYS A 119 -4.86 4.49 11.66
N GLU A 120 -6.13 4.14 11.81
CA GLU A 120 -6.58 2.75 11.84
C GLU A 120 -6.38 2.05 10.48
N ALA A 121 -6.71 2.72 9.37
CA ALA A 121 -6.48 2.19 8.02
C ALA A 121 -4.99 1.96 7.72
N VAL A 122 -4.11 2.81 8.27
CA VAL A 122 -2.65 2.66 8.17
C VAL A 122 -2.14 1.55 9.08
N GLU A 123 -2.61 1.43 10.31
CA GLU A 123 -2.24 0.33 11.20
C GLU A 123 -2.70 -1.03 10.66
N ALA A 124 -3.86 -1.07 10.00
CA ALA A 124 -4.35 -2.21 9.26
C ALA A 124 -3.59 -2.45 7.93
N GLU A 125 -2.82 -1.48 7.43
CA GLU A 125 -1.82 -1.71 6.37
C GLU A 125 -0.49 -2.22 6.98
N GLU A 126 -0.07 -1.67 8.14
CA GLU A 126 1.19 -2.02 8.83
C GLU A 126 1.19 -3.44 9.42
N LYS A 127 0.04 -3.93 9.92
CA LYS A 127 -0.10 -5.28 10.47
C LYS A 127 -0.17 -6.40 9.41
N PHE A 128 -0.17 -6.08 8.11
CA PHE A 128 -0.63 -7.02 7.06
C PHE A 128 0.06 -6.97 5.67
#